data_AF-A0A434ADX0-F1
#
_entry.id   AF-A0A434ADX0-F1
#
_cell.length_a   1.000
_cell.length_b   1.000
_cell.length_c   1.000
_cell.angle_alpha   90.00
_cell.angle_beta   90.00
_cell.angle_gamma   90.00
#
_symmetry.space_group_name_H-M   'P 1'
#
loop_
_entity.id
_entity.type
_entity.pdbx_description
1 polymer ?
#
loop_
_entity_poly.entity_id
_entity_poly.type
_entity_poly.pdbx_seq_one_letter_code
_entity_poly.pdbx_strand_id
1 'polypeptide(L)'
;MDLVYRGREITFDEVCSIFLDPALISFEDVGHYDEQRLISVGLSNRGRLLTVVWVERGDVARIITAFEPSHHQKRRYSNAK
;
A
#
# COMPACT_ATOMS: atom_id res chain seq x y z
N MET A 1 5.61 18.09 -5.11
CA MET A 1 5.53 16.69 -4.66
C MET A 1 4.07 16.34 -4.61
N ASP A 2 3.61 15.39 -5.43
CA ASP A 2 2.21 14.97 -5.38
C ASP A 2 1.96 14.15 -4.12
N LEU A 3 1.00 14.60 -3.33
CA LEU A 3 0.62 13.97 -2.07
C LEU A 3 -0.57 13.05 -2.33
N VAL A 4 -0.45 11.79 -1.95
CA VAL A 4 -1.54 10.81 -1.97
C VAL A 4 -2.49 11.07 -0.79
N TYR A 5 -1.94 11.50 0.35
CA TYR A 5 -2.72 11.89 1.52
C TYR A 5 -2.12 13.12 2.19
N ARG A 6 -2.77 14.28 2.01
CA ARG A 6 -2.27 15.58 2.50
C ARG A 6 -2.14 15.66 4.03
N GLY A 7 -3.00 14.96 4.78
CA GLY A 7 -2.99 15.01 6.25
C GLY A 7 -1.87 14.22 6.94
N ARG A 8 -1.09 13.41 6.22
CA ARG A 8 0.02 12.57 6.78
C ARG A 8 1.30 12.69 5.97
N GLU A 9 1.37 13.66 5.06
CA GLU A 9 2.55 13.93 4.24
C GLU A 9 3.06 12.67 3.52
N ILE A 10 2.13 11.87 3.02
CA ILE A 10 2.44 10.66 2.24
C ILE A 10 2.55 11.08 0.78
N THR A 11 3.76 10.99 0.24
CA THR A 11 4.07 11.39 -1.14
C THR A 11 3.85 10.21 -2.08
N PHE A 12 3.59 10.49 -3.35
CA PHE A 12 3.43 9.43 -4.35
C PHE A 12 4.70 8.56 -4.46
N ASP A 13 5.87 9.18 -4.48
CA ASP A 13 7.17 8.47 -4.49
C ASP A 13 7.32 7.50 -3.30
N GLU A 14 6.95 7.95 -2.11
CA GLU A 14 7.00 7.11 -0.91
C GLU A 14 6.03 5.93 -1.01
N VAL A 15 4.82 6.16 -1.54
CA VAL A 15 3.86 5.07 -1.80
C VAL A 15 4.41 4.08 -2.80
N CYS A 16 5.00 4.54 -3.91
CA CYS A 16 5.60 3.64 -4.90
C CYS A 16 6.76 2.82 -4.33
N SER A 17 7.52 3.38 -3.38
CA SER A 17 8.67 2.70 -2.81
C SER A 17 8.34 1.42 -2.06
N ILE A 18 7.10 1.25 -1.56
CA ILE A 18 6.74 0.02 -0.84
C ILE A 18 6.79 -1.21 -1.74
N PHE A 19 6.59 -1.05 -3.05
CA PHE A 19 6.60 -2.17 -3.99
C PHE A 19 8.00 -2.75 -4.19
N LEU A 20 9.04 -2.08 -3.68
CA LEU A 20 10.42 -2.56 -3.66
C LEU A 20 10.78 -3.27 -2.35
N ASP A 21 9.87 -3.32 -1.38
CA ASP A 21 10.08 -4.01 -0.12
C ASP A 21 10.09 -5.54 -0.33
N PRO A 22 11.19 -6.25 -0.01
CA PRO A 22 11.25 -7.70 -0.12
C PRO A 22 10.24 -8.44 0.76
N ALA A 23 9.75 -7.80 1.84
CA ALA A 23 8.75 -8.37 2.74
C ALA A 23 7.32 -7.91 2.42
N LEU A 24 7.10 -7.30 1.25
CA LEU A 24 5.79 -6.82 0.83
C LEU A 24 4.75 -7.94 0.90
N ILE A 25 3.64 -7.66 1.59
CA ILE A 25 2.47 -8.54 1.55
C ILE A 25 1.38 -7.90 0.69
N SER A 26 0.75 -8.70 -0.16
CA SER A 26 -0.37 -8.29 -1.00
C SER A 26 -1.53 -9.29 -0.85
N PHE A 27 -2.75 -8.78 -0.80
CA PHE A 27 -3.96 -9.59 -0.73
C PHE A 27 -5.13 -8.84 -1.35
N GLU A 28 -6.13 -9.61 -1.80
CA GLU A 28 -7.36 -9.05 -2.35
C GLU A 28 -8.16 -8.30 -1.28
N ASP A 29 -8.70 -7.15 -1.66
CA ASP A 29 -9.75 -6.49 -0.88
C ASP A 29 -11.06 -7.27 -1.05
N VAL A 30 -11.66 -7.70 0.06
CA VAL A 30 -12.90 -8.49 0.08
C VAL A 30 -14.16 -7.62 -0.04
N GLY A 31 -14.01 -6.30 -0.16
CA GLY A 31 -15.12 -5.40 -0.40
C GLY A 31 -15.79 -5.59 -1.76
N HIS A 32 -17.07 -5.25 -1.85
CA HIS A 32 -17.81 -5.27 -3.12
C HIS A 32 -17.56 -3.97 -3.90
N TYR A 33 -16.76 -4.06 -4.95
CA TYR A 33 -16.43 -2.97 -5.86
C TYR A 33 -16.63 -3.41 -7.31
N ASP A 34 -16.78 -2.44 -8.22
CA ASP A 34 -16.89 -2.72 -9.67
C ASP A 34 -15.59 -3.25 -10.29
N GLU A 35 -14.46 -3.13 -9.57
CA GLU A 35 -13.14 -3.62 -9.97
C GLU A 35 -12.43 -4.29 -8.79
N GLN A 36 -11.63 -5.33 -9.07
CA GLN A 36 -10.85 -6.02 -8.04
C GLN A 36 -9.77 -5.08 -7.49
N ARG A 37 -9.80 -4.82 -6.18
CA ARG A 37 -8.78 -4.03 -5.48
C ARG A 37 -7.80 -4.95 -4.77
N LEU A 38 -6.55 -4.51 -4.74
CA LEU A 38 -5.47 -5.14 -4.01
C LEU A 38 -5.06 -4.23 -2.87
N ILE A 39 -4.77 -4.84 -1.73
CA ILE A 39 -4.22 -4.19 -0.55
C ILE A 39 -2.80 -4.71 -0.38
N SER A 40 -1.85 -3.81 -0.41
CA SER A 40 -0.44 -4.10 -0.18
C SER A 40 0.04 -3.39 1.08
N VAL A 41 0.85 -4.08 1.89
CA VAL A 41 1.48 -3.52 3.09
C VAL A 41 2.98 -3.75 3.01
N GLY A 42 3.74 -2.66 3.09
CA GLY A 42 5.19 -2.68 2.95
C GLY A 42 5.88 -1.47 3.57
N LEU A 43 7.18 -1.60 3.78
CA LEU A 43 8.06 -0.58 4.31
C LEU A 43 8.48 0.39 3.20
N SER A 44 8.22 1.68 3.39
CA SER A 44 8.63 2.71 2.45
C SER A 44 10.12 3.05 2.55
N ASN A 45 10.64 3.74 1.54
CA ASN A 45 11.98 4.32 1.53
C ASN A 45 12.23 5.35 2.66
N ARG A 46 11.18 5.77 3.38
CA ARG A 46 11.28 6.62 4.58
C ARG A 46 11.22 5.84 5.89
N GLY A 47 11.24 4.51 5.83
CA GLY A 47 11.13 3.65 7.00
C GLY A 47 9.74 3.66 7.65
N ARG A 48 8.70 4.12 6.94
CA ARG A 48 7.31 4.05 7.40
C ARG A 48 6.64 2.82 6.81
N LEU A 49 5.94 2.05 7.64
CA LEU A 49 5.07 1.00 7.13
C LEU A 49 3.78 1.64 6.59
N LEU A 50 3.43 1.34 5.35
CA LEU A 50 2.23 1.89 4.70
C LEU A 50 1.34 0.76 4.20
N THR A 51 0.03 0.99 4.26
CA THR A 51 -0.99 0.23 3.51
C THR A 51 -1.35 1.01 2.26
N VAL A 52 -1.33 0.36 1.11
CA VAL A 52 -1.65 0.93 -0.20
C VAL A 52 -2.77 0.11 -0.82
N VAL A 53 -3.84 0.79 -1.20
CA VAL A 53 -4.94 0.20 -1.98
C VAL A 53 -4.78 0.62 -3.42
N TRP A 54 -4.78 -0.35 -4.32
CA TRP A 54 -4.53 -0.13 -5.74
C TRP A 54 -5.29 -1.14 -6.59
N VAL A 55 -5.36 -0.88 -7.89
CA VAL A 55 -5.95 -1.78 -8.88
C VAL A 55 -4.94 -2.05 -9.98
N GLU A 56 -4.92 -3.27 -10.47
CA GLU A 56 -4.14 -3.66 -11.64
C GLU A 56 -4.95 -3.37 -12.91
N ARG A 57 -4.36 -2.63 -13.85
CA ARG A 57 -4.95 -2.34 -15.16
C ARG A 57 -3.92 -2.62 -16.25
N GLY A 58 -3.92 -3.85 -16.75
CA GLY A 58 -2.84 -4.33 -17.61
C GLY A 58 -1.52 -4.26 -16.85
N ASP A 59 -0.51 -3.63 -17.44
CA ASP A 59 0.83 -3.51 -16.82
C ASP A 59 0.96 -2.30 -15.87
N VAL A 60 -0.15 -1.67 -15.49
CA VAL A 60 -0.15 -0.45 -14.66
C VAL A 60 -0.85 -0.70 -13.33
N ALA A 61 -0.12 -0.47 -12.24
CA ALA A 61 -0.70 -0.36 -10.89
C ALA A 61 -1.23 1.07 -10.68
N ARG A 62 -2.56 1.22 -10.59
CA ARG A 62 -3.20 2.50 -10.24
C ARG A 62 -3.45 2.56 -8.74
N ILE A 63 -2.72 3.44 -8.06
CA ILE A 63 -2.93 3.72 -6.64
C ILE A 63 -4.28 4.43 -6.44
N ILE A 64 -5.10 3.90 -5.53
CA ILE A 64 -6.37 4.51 -5.08
C ILE A 64 -6.11 5.36 -3.84
N THR A 65 -5.44 4.79 -2.83
CA THR A 65 -5.14 5.49 -1.58
C THR A 65 -3.98 4.84 -0.83
N ALA A 66 -3.39 5.58 0.10
CA ALA A 66 -2.35 5.10 1.00
C ALA A 66 -2.53 5.67 2.42
N PHE A 67 -2.30 4.85 3.44
CA PHE A 67 -2.48 5.22 4.83
C PHE A 67 -1.65 4.34 5.78
N GLU A 68 -1.62 4.71 7.07
CA GLU A 68 -0.94 3.90 8.08
C GLU A 68 -1.68 2.57 8.33
N PRO A 69 -0.98 1.42 8.36
CA PRO A 69 -1.60 0.12 8.53
C PRO A 69 -2.32 -0.02 9.88
N SER A 70 -3.41 -0.78 9.89
CA SER A 70 -4.05 -1.21 11.13
C SER A 70 -3.13 -2.14 11.94
N HIS A 71 -3.38 -2.30 13.25
CA HIS A 71 -2.62 -3.24 14.08
C HIS A 71 -2.58 -4.67 13.51
N HIS A 72 -3.67 -5.12 12.90
CA HIS A 72 -3.73 -6.44 12.26
C HIS A 72 -2.80 -6.52 11.05
N GLN A 73 -2.82 -5.50 10.19
CA GLN A 73 -1.93 -5.41 9.02
C GLN A 73 -0.46 -5.33 9.43
N LYS A 74 -0.12 -4.53 10.46
CA LYS A 74 1.23 -4.48 11.04
C LYS A 74 1.71 -5.86 11.50
N ARG A 75 0.85 -6.61 12.20
CA ARG A 75 1.17 -7.96 12.67
C ARG A 75 1.37 -8.93 11.50
N ARG A 76 0.50 -8.86 10.48
CA ARG A 76 0.60 -9.72 9.29
C ARG A 76 1.93 -9.50 8.56
N TYR A 77 2.32 -8.25 8.38
CA TYR A 77 3.62 -7.90 7.78
C TYR A 77 4.79 -8.41 8.62
N SER A 78 4.76 -8.19 9.94
CA SER A 78 5.82 -8.67 10.85
C SER A 78 6.01 -10.18 10.84
N ASN A 79 4.95 -10.95 10.55
CA ASN A 79 5.00 -12.41 10.47
C ASN A 79 5.40 -12.92 9.07
N ALA A 80 5.44 -12.04 8.07
CA ALA A 80 5.84 -12.38 6.70
C ALA A 80 7.34 -12.19 6.46
N LYS A 81 8.03 -11.52 7.39
CA LYS A 81 9.49 -11.39 7.45
C LYS A 81 10.12 -12.61 8.11
#